data_AF-A0A661Z370-F1
#
_entry.id   AF-A0A661Z370-F1
#
_cell.length_a   1.000
_cell.length_b   1.000
_cell.length_c   1.000
_cell.angle_alpha   90.00
_cell.angle_beta   90.00
_cell.angle_gamma   90.00
#
_symmetry.space_group_name_H-M   'P 1'
#
loop_
_entity.id
_entity.type
_entity.pdbx_description
1 polymer ?
#
loop_
_entity_poly.entity_id
_entity_poly.type
_entity_poly.pdbx_seq_one_letter_code
_entity_poly.pdbx_strand_id
1 'polypeptide(L)'
;MKLYILSVLLFCSFVVNAQSNQELLFFNSNGYVQLVREDTIIKNIQGEKFLQNDLLRIISGDATIINLNNKRVTIEKSGNYNYNDVLALMQHTESSLSNKYFVYVWDKMSDHKKNINKPGGVIRGDGFITFPMDSVIILSDTVRFCINNESGGDYQLIIKSDNHNIIKQNPIGENITLNIRDINEGKPGKYYWEIKIPFGKPPAKKYFIIPNEKTKNEMLAEYKKNISEFSSFNIEMRELLTKEYITQNKIYF
;
A
#
# COMPACT_ATOMS: atom_id res chain seq x y z
N MET A 1 33.86 31.08 48.24
CA MET A 1 33.18 29.76 48.12
C MET A 1 31.65 29.83 47.96
N LYS A 2 30.97 30.94 48.25
CA LYS A 2 29.50 31.06 48.11
C LYS A 2 29.00 31.48 46.70
N LEU A 3 29.87 31.98 45.82
CA LEU A 3 29.47 32.46 44.49
C LEU A 3 29.37 31.35 43.42
N TYR A 4 30.08 30.23 43.59
CA TYR A 4 30.09 29.13 42.60
C TYR A 4 28.93 28.13 42.78
N ILE A 5 28.27 28.13 43.94
CA ILE A 5 27.09 27.27 44.18
C ILE A 5 25.86 27.87 43.49
N LEU A 6 25.80 29.19 43.36
CA LEU A 6 24.68 29.86 42.69
C LEU A 6 24.73 29.69 41.16
N SER A 7 25.93 29.59 40.56
CA SER A 7 26.08 29.36 39.12
C SER A 7 25.83 27.92 38.70
N VAL A 8 26.04 26.93 39.57
CA VAL A 8 25.69 25.53 39.30
C VAL A 8 24.18 25.29 39.43
N LEU A 9 23.49 25.99 40.34
CA LEU A 9 22.02 25.91 40.47
C LEU A 9 21.27 26.65 39.35
N LEU A 10 21.87 27.66 38.72
CA LEU A 10 21.24 28.38 37.60
C LEU A 10 21.34 27.64 36.25
N PHE A 11 22.22 26.63 36.13
CA PHE A 11 22.36 25.83 34.91
C PHE A 11 21.42 24.62 34.85
N CYS A 12 20.76 24.26 35.96
CA CYS A 12 19.86 23.10 36.03
C CYS A 12 18.38 23.39 35.71
N SER A 13 17.99 24.65 35.48
CA SER A 13 16.59 25.02 35.19
C SER A 13 16.27 25.17 33.71
N PHE A 14 17.23 24.98 32.80
CA PHE A 14 17.00 24.98 31.34
C PHE A 14 17.08 23.56 30.76
N VAL A 15 16.42 22.59 31.39
CA VAL A 15 15.91 21.46 30.60
C VAL A 15 14.63 21.98 29.94
N VAL A 16 14.82 22.69 28.84
CA VAL A 16 13.74 22.98 27.90
C VAL A 16 13.09 21.64 27.58
N ASN A 17 11.84 21.48 28.03
CA ASN A 17 10.98 20.40 27.58
C ASN A 17 10.84 20.54 26.05
N ALA A 18 11.75 19.92 25.31
CA ALA A 18 11.50 19.53 23.94
C ALA A 18 10.45 18.40 23.98
N GLN A 19 9.21 18.75 24.35
CA GLN A 19 8.07 17.92 23.98
C GLN A 19 8.05 17.99 22.45
N SER A 20 8.52 16.91 21.82
CA SER A 20 8.35 16.77 20.39
C SER A 20 6.86 16.85 20.12
N ASN A 21 6.42 17.91 19.41
CA ASN A 21 5.07 17.99 18.91
C ASN A 21 4.89 16.81 17.97
N GLN A 22 4.30 15.73 18.47
CA GLN A 22 4.00 14.56 17.65
C GLN A 22 2.87 14.96 16.71
N GLU A 23 3.15 15.07 15.43
CA GLU A 23 2.10 15.37 14.48
C GLU A 23 1.08 14.21 14.49
N LEU A 24 -0.13 14.52 14.96
CA LEU A 24 -1.27 13.62 14.98
C LEU A 24 -2.17 13.98 13.81
N LEU A 25 -2.63 12.96 13.08
CA LEU A 25 -3.45 13.12 11.90
C LEU A 25 -4.69 12.25 12.02
N PHE A 26 -5.85 12.82 11.70
CA PHE A 26 -7.09 12.06 11.56
C PHE A 26 -7.05 11.27 10.26
N PHE A 27 -7.07 9.95 10.40
CA PHE A 27 -6.97 9.05 9.26
C PHE A 27 -8.34 8.65 8.72
N ASN A 28 -9.28 8.38 9.63
CA ASN A 28 -10.64 8.03 9.29
C ASN A 28 -11.58 8.46 10.41
N SER A 29 -12.80 8.78 10.06
CA SER A 29 -13.89 9.00 11.01
C SER A 29 -15.17 8.44 10.42
N ASN A 30 -15.82 7.56 11.17
CA ASN A 30 -17.13 7.05 10.83
C ASN A 30 -18.17 7.60 11.82
N GLY A 31 -19.37 7.91 11.33
CA GLY A 31 -20.44 8.49 12.13
C GLY A 31 -20.29 10.00 12.38
N TYR A 32 -20.80 10.46 13.52
CA TYR A 32 -20.82 11.88 13.90
C TYR A 32 -19.60 12.20 14.76
N VAL A 33 -18.48 12.46 14.08
CA VAL A 33 -17.21 12.87 14.69
C VAL A 33 -16.86 14.29 14.26
N GLN A 34 -16.37 15.09 15.20
CA GLN A 34 -16.07 16.50 14.98
C GLN A 34 -14.76 16.88 15.65
N LEU A 35 -14.03 17.78 15.01
CA LEU A 35 -12.85 18.43 15.56
C LEU A 35 -13.22 19.86 15.91
N VAL A 36 -13.02 20.26 17.17
CA VAL A 36 -13.24 21.63 17.63
C VAL A 36 -11.88 22.30 17.76
N ARG A 37 -11.65 23.34 16.97
CA ARG A 37 -10.43 24.14 16.96
C ARG A 37 -10.80 25.61 17.13
N GLU A 38 -10.38 26.22 18.23
CA GLU A 38 -10.60 27.66 18.48
C GLU A 38 -12.05 28.07 18.15
N ASP A 39 -13.00 27.33 18.73
CA ASP A 39 -14.46 27.47 18.55
C ASP A 39 -15.04 27.17 17.15
N THR A 40 -14.20 26.76 16.21
CA THR A 40 -14.64 26.27 14.90
C THR A 40 -14.88 24.76 14.93
N ILE A 41 -16.03 24.33 14.42
CA ILE A 41 -16.36 22.90 14.29
C ILE A 41 -16.04 22.42 12.89
N ILE A 42 -15.07 21.52 12.78
CA ILE A 42 -14.70 20.82 11.56
C ILE A 42 -15.36 19.43 11.59
N LYS A 43 -16.24 19.15 10.62
CA LYS A 43 -17.01 17.89 10.56
C LYS A 43 -16.38 16.84 9.66
N ASN A 44 -15.70 17.25 8.59
CA ASN A 44 -14.91 16.36 7.76
C ASN A 44 -13.47 16.43 8.22
N ILE A 45 -13.13 15.60 9.20
CA ILE A 45 -11.82 15.64 9.85
C ILE A 45 -10.82 14.72 9.15
N GLN A 46 -11.23 13.96 8.14
CA GLN A 46 -10.34 13.01 7.48
C GLN A 46 -9.20 13.74 6.75
N GLY A 47 -7.95 13.39 7.09
CA GLY A 47 -6.74 14.06 6.62
C GLY A 47 -6.34 15.31 7.41
N GLU A 48 -7.18 15.78 8.33
CA GLU A 48 -6.88 16.96 9.15
C GLU A 48 -5.82 16.66 10.21
N LYS A 49 -5.04 17.69 10.55
CA LYS A 49 -4.12 17.62 11.69
C LYS A 49 -4.89 17.74 12.99
N PHE A 50 -4.52 16.94 13.97
CA PHE A 50 -4.98 17.07 15.34
C PHE A 50 -3.91 17.79 16.16
N LEU A 51 -4.17 19.06 16.47
CA LEU A 51 -3.23 19.97 17.13
C LEU A 51 -3.42 19.93 18.65
N GLN A 52 -2.43 20.45 19.38
CA GLN A 52 -2.38 20.38 20.85
C GLN A 52 -3.58 21.03 21.55
N ASN A 53 -4.16 22.08 20.94
CA ASN A 53 -5.30 22.81 21.48
C ASN A 53 -6.64 22.33 20.93
N ASP A 54 -6.63 21.31 20.07
CA ASP A 54 -7.85 20.79 19.48
C ASP A 54 -8.59 19.86 20.46
N LEU A 55 -9.92 19.78 20.28
CA LEU A 55 -10.78 18.82 20.97
C LEU A 55 -11.47 17.92 19.95
N LEU A 56 -11.23 16.62 20.05
CA LEU A 56 -11.97 15.61 19.30
C LEU A 56 -13.27 15.29 20.04
N ARG A 57 -14.40 15.41 19.35
CA ARG A 57 -15.72 15.03 19.86
C ARG A 57 -16.29 13.90 19.02
N ILE A 58 -16.44 12.72 19.64
CA ILE A 58 -17.12 11.55 19.05
C ILE A 58 -18.52 11.49 19.65
N ILE A 59 -19.54 11.83 18.86
CA ILE A 59 -20.94 11.76 19.26
C ILE A 59 -21.44 10.33 19.05
N SER A 60 -21.18 9.77 17.86
CA SER A 60 -21.39 8.36 17.53
C SER A 60 -20.43 7.90 16.44
N GLY A 61 -20.08 6.61 16.46
CA GLY A 61 -19.11 6.00 15.53
C GLY A 61 -17.70 5.98 16.11
N ASP A 62 -16.69 6.13 15.26
CA ASP A 62 -15.29 5.94 15.63
C ASP A 62 -14.36 6.94 14.92
N ALA A 63 -13.22 7.20 15.55
CA ALA A 63 -12.16 8.03 14.98
C ALA A 63 -10.83 7.27 15.03
N THR A 64 -10.16 7.17 13.89
CA THR A 64 -8.82 6.59 13.79
C THR A 64 -7.80 7.69 13.59
N ILE A 65 -6.78 7.69 14.44
CA ILE A 65 -5.74 8.73 14.49
C ILE A 65 -4.38 8.03 14.40
N ILE A 66 -3.44 8.65 13.70
CA ILE A 66 -2.08 8.16 13.52
C ILE A 66 -1.06 9.25 13.86
N ASN A 67 0.13 8.85 14.33
CA ASN A 67 1.27 9.75 14.52
C ASN A 67 2.44 9.41 13.58
N LEU A 68 3.41 10.33 13.47
CA LEU A 68 4.63 10.15 12.67
C LEU A 68 5.55 9.01 13.14
N ASN A 69 5.33 8.48 14.34
CA ASN A 69 6.04 7.31 14.87
C ASN A 69 5.33 6.00 14.51
N ASN A 70 4.39 6.03 13.57
CA ASN A 70 3.63 4.88 13.09
C ASN A 70 2.80 4.21 14.20
N LYS A 71 2.36 4.97 15.20
CA LYS A 71 1.42 4.50 16.21
C LYS A 71 0.02 4.93 15.82
N ARG A 72 -0.91 3.97 15.92
CA ARG A 72 -2.32 4.14 15.58
C ARG A 72 -3.16 3.94 16.84
N VAL A 73 -4.22 4.72 16.96
CA VAL A 73 -5.31 4.47 17.89
C VAL A 73 -6.64 4.61 17.15
N THR A 74 -7.56 3.69 17.40
CA THR A 74 -8.96 3.82 17.00
C THR A 74 -9.78 4.01 18.27
N ILE A 75 -10.54 5.09 18.33
CA ILE A 75 -11.36 5.46 19.46
C ILE A 75 -12.82 5.23 19.06
N GLU A 76 -13.44 4.22 19.64
CA GLU A 76 -14.82 3.82 19.33
C GLU A 76 -15.82 4.34 20.37
N LYS A 77 -15.32 4.77 21.54
CA LYS A 77 -16.16 5.23 22.64
C LYS A 77 -16.55 6.70 22.43
N SER A 78 -17.84 6.99 22.46
CA SER A 78 -18.34 8.37 22.45
C SER A 78 -17.76 9.18 23.62
N GLY A 79 -17.37 10.42 23.35
CA GLY A 79 -16.72 11.28 24.33
C GLY A 79 -16.00 12.47 23.71
N ASN A 80 -15.40 13.28 24.58
CA ASN A 80 -14.49 14.35 24.19
C ASN A 80 -13.08 13.92 24.58
N TYR A 81 -12.14 14.02 23.63
CA TYR A 81 -10.75 13.63 23.77
C TYR A 81 -9.87 14.82 23.42
N ASN A 82 -9.06 15.27 24.36
CA ASN A 82 -8.03 16.27 24.08
C ASN A 82 -6.79 15.58 23.46
N TYR A 83 -5.87 16.38 22.95
CA TYR A 83 -4.64 15.88 22.32
C TYR A 83 -3.83 14.92 23.21
N ASN A 84 -3.71 15.22 24.51
CA ASN A 84 -2.96 14.38 25.44
C ASN A 84 -3.66 13.05 25.74
N ASP A 85 -5.00 13.04 25.79
CA ASP A 85 -5.78 11.82 25.96
C ASP A 85 -5.48 10.84 24.80
N VAL A 86 -5.46 11.36 23.57
CA VAL A 86 -5.15 10.56 22.38
C VAL A 86 -3.71 10.07 22.39
N LEU A 87 -2.75 10.92 22.78
CA LEU A 87 -1.35 10.49 22.92
C LEU A 87 -1.17 9.38 23.97
N ALA A 88 -1.85 9.47 25.11
CA ALA A 88 -1.79 8.44 26.14
C ALA A 88 -2.31 7.10 25.61
N LEU A 89 -3.41 7.10 24.85
CA LEU A 89 -3.94 5.89 24.21
C LEU A 89 -2.96 5.30 23.18
N MET A 90 -2.20 6.14 22.46
CA MET A 90 -1.17 5.68 21.53
C MET A 90 0.08 5.11 22.23
N GLN A 91 0.38 5.47 23.47
CA GLN A 91 1.56 4.93 24.16
C GLN A 91 1.45 3.43 24.43
N HIS A 92 0.22 2.93 24.58
CA HIS A 92 -0.09 1.52 24.81
C HIS A 92 -0.20 0.67 23.54
N THR A 93 0.01 1.24 22.35
CA THR A 93 -0.03 0.50 21.09
C THR A 93 1.38 0.21 20.56
N GLU A 94 1.65 -1.06 20.23
CA GLU A 94 2.88 -1.46 19.55
C GLU A 94 2.84 -1.10 18.07
N SER A 95 3.98 -0.70 17.50
CA SER A 95 4.11 -0.45 16.07
C SER A 95 4.08 -1.77 15.29
N SER A 96 2.95 -2.12 14.67
CA SER A 96 2.86 -3.32 13.83
C SER A 96 3.50 -3.12 12.45
N LEU A 97 3.82 -4.21 11.76
CA LEU A 97 4.30 -4.18 10.36
C LEU A 97 3.29 -3.48 9.45
N SER A 98 2.00 -3.69 9.69
CA SER A 98 0.90 -2.99 9.02
C SER A 98 1.04 -1.47 9.21
N ASN A 99 1.30 -0.97 10.42
CA ASN A 99 1.48 0.47 10.66
C ASN A 99 2.66 1.08 9.89
N LYS A 100 3.77 0.36 9.72
CA LYS A 100 4.92 0.83 8.92
C LYS A 100 4.58 0.93 7.43
N TYR A 101 3.85 -0.07 6.92
CA TYR A 101 3.37 -0.07 5.54
C TYR A 101 2.33 1.04 5.29
N PHE A 102 1.44 1.28 6.26
CA PHE A 102 0.45 2.34 6.21
C PHE A 102 1.07 3.75 6.15
N VAL A 103 2.11 4.02 6.95
CA VAL A 103 2.79 5.32 6.88
C VAL A 103 3.57 5.49 5.58
N TYR A 104 4.16 4.41 5.04
CA TYR A 104 4.76 4.46 3.71
C TYR A 104 3.73 4.83 2.62
N VAL A 105 2.56 4.20 2.63
CA VAL A 105 1.48 4.49 1.67
C VAL A 105 0.95 5.92 1.86
N TRP A 106 0.80 6.37 3.11
CA TRP A 106 0.38 7.74 3.43
C TRP A 106 1.39 8.80 2.98
N ASP A 107 2.68 8.61 3.26
CA ASP A 107 3.78 9.48 2.78
C ASP A 107 3.72 9.63 1.26
N LYS A 108 3.44 8.53 0.52
CA LYS A 108 3.28 8.58 -0.94
C LYS A 108 2.02 9.30 -1.41
N MET A 109 0.95 9.33 -0.62
CA MET A 109 -0.29 10.02 -0.96
C MET A 109 -0.29 11.50 -0.56
N SER A 110 0.30 11.84 0.58
CA SER A 110 0.29 13.20 1.15
C SER A 110 1.38 14.13 0.59
N ASP A 111 2.41 13.57 -0.04
CA ASP A 111 3.49 14.35 -0.66
C ASP A 111 3.03 14.93 -2.02
N HIS A 112 2.03 15.83 -1.99
CA HIS A 112 1.53 16.55 -3.17
C HIS A 112 2.55 17.57 -3.74
N LYS A 113 3.77 17.68 -3.18
CA LYS A 113 4.76 18.72 -3.58
C LYS A 113 6.23 18.31 -3.54
N LYS A 114 6.56 17.03 -3.57
CA LYS A 114 7.87 16.63 -4.09
C LYS A 114 7.63 15.90 -5.39
N ASN A 115 8.34 16.34 -6.42
CA ASN A 115 8.56 15.55 -7.61
C ASN A 115 8.84 14.14 -7.15
N ILE A 116 7.82 13.30 -7.23
CA ILE A 116 8.02 11.88 -7.37
C ILE A 116 8.84 11.88 -8.65
N ASN A 117 10.16 11.80 -8.51
CA ASN A 117 10.94 11.02 -9.42
C ASN A 117 10.36 9.61 -9.27
N LYS A 118 9.14 9.40 -9.82
CA LYS A 118 8.86 8.24 -10.63
C LYS A 118 10.13 8.18 -11.46
N PRO A 119 10.90 7.10 -11.44
CA PRO A 119 11.82 6.88 -12.53
C PRO A 119 10.94 7.01 -13.78
N GLY A 120 10.96 8.21 -14.35
CA GLY A 120 10.47 8.55 -15.66
C GLY A 120 11.49 7.90 -16.55
N GLY A 121 11.46 6.57 -16.55
CA GLY A 121 11.84 5.83 -17.71
C GLY A 121 10.99 6.43 -18.79
N VAL A 122 11.61 7.27 -19.60
CA VAL A 122 11.07 7.62 -20.89
C VAL A 122 10.95 6.25 -21.57
N ILE A 123 9.75 5.67 -21.59
CA ILE A 123 9.47 4.51 -22.41
C ILE A 123 9.46 5.06 -23.83
N ARG A 124 10.65 5.17 -24.41
CA ARG A 124 10.83 5.49 -25.81
C ARG A 124 10.53 4.21 -26.59
N GLY A 125 9.30 4.12 -27.08
CA GLY A 125 8.86 3.08 -28.00
C GLY A 125 8.56 1.73 -27.34
N ASP A 126 7.49 1.10 -27.81
CA ASP A 126 7.15 -0.32 -27.62
C ASP A 126 6.54 -0.72 -26.25
N GLY A 127 5.52 0.04 -25.82
CA GLY A 127 4.62 -0.34 -24.73
C GLY A 127 3.55 -1.35 -25.18
N PHE A 128 3.95 -2.53 -25.68
CA PHE A 128 2.98 -3.49 -26.23
C PHE A 128 2.21 -4.28 -25.18
N ILE A 129 2.65 -4.39 -23.92
CA ILE A 129 2.06 -5.37 -22.99
C ILE A 129 1.96 -4.90 -21.54
N THR A 130 0.74 -4.95 -21.00
CA THR A 130 0.40 -4.41 -19.67
C THR A 130 0.27 -5.51 -18.62
N PHE A 131 -0.20 -6.72 -18.99
CA PHE A 131 -0.44 -7.84 -18.05
C PHE A 131 -0.08 -9.23 -18.61
N PRO A 132 0.32 -10.19 -17.75
CA PRO A 132 0.64 -10.00 -16.33
C PRO A 132 1.87 -9.08 -16.16
N MET A 133 2.03 -8.51 -14.96
CA MET A 133 3.25 -7.78 -14.63
C MET A 133 4.46 -8.73 -14.65
N ASP A 134 5.65 -8.17 -14.84
CA ASP A 134 6.85 -8.98 -14.77
C ASP A 134 7.10 -9.50 -13.34
N SER A 135 7.56 -10.74 -13.25
CA SER A 135 7.84 -11.47 -12.01
C SER A 135 6.62 -11.69 -11.10
N VAL A 136 5.41 -11.74 -11.67
CA VAL A 136 4.19 -11.92 -10.86
C VAL A 136 4.02 -13.36 -10.39
N ILE A 137 3.42 -13.55 -9.21
CA ILE A 137 3.05 -14.84 -8.64
C ILE A 137 1.56 -15.06 -8.88
N ILE A 138 1.22 -16.14 -9.59
CA ILE A 138 -0.16 -16.47 -9.94
C ILE A 138 -0.82 -17.24 -8.79
N LEU A 139 -1.81 -16.65 -8.12
CA LEU A 139 -2.60 -17.32 -7.08
C LEU A 139 -3.98 -17.79 -7.59
N SER A 140 -4.32 -17.45 -8.82
CA SER A 140 -5.54 -17.86 -9.51
C SER A 140 -5.35 -19.13 -10.35
N ASP A 141 -6.46 -19.70 -10.81
CA ASP A 141 -6.44 -20.86 -11.71
C ASP A 141 -6.33 -20.45 -13.19
N THR A 142 -6.41 -19.15 -13.47
CA THR A 142 -6.29 -18.58 -14.81
C THR A 142 -5.38 -17.37 -14.81
N VAL A 143 -4.69 -17.12 -15.91
CA VAL A 143 -3.88 -15.91 -16.11
C VAL A 143 -4.31 -15.22 -17.40
N ARG A 144 -4.52 -13.91 -17.31
CA ARG A 144 -4.86 -13.07 -18.46
C ARG A 144 -3.63 -12.33 -18.95
N PHE A 145 -3.38 -12.46 -20.25
CA PHE A 145 -2.38 -11.66 -20.95
C PHE A 145 -3.11 -10.57 -21.72
N CYS A 146 -2.68 -9.31 -21.53
CA CYS A 146 -3.28 -8.14 -22.16
C CYS A 146 -2.20 -7.33 -22.89
N ILE A 147 -2.43 -7.14 -24.18
CA ILE A 147 -1.61 -6.35 -25.10
C ILE A 147 -2.36 -5.04 -25.39
N ASN A 148 -1.64 -3.92 -25.36
CA ASN A 148 -2.20 -2.67 -25.82
C ASN A 148 -2.02 -2.62 -27.34
N ASN A 149 -3.07 -3.00 -28.07
CA ASN A 149 -3.02 -3.13 -29.52
C ASN A 149 -3.70 -1.92 -30.18
N GLU A 150 -2.92 -0.93 -30.60
CA GLU A 150 -3.44 0.20 -31.38
C GLU A 150 -3.50 -0.09 -32.89
N SER A 151 -2.99 -1.24 -33.36
CA SER A 151 -2.68 -1.42 -34.80
C SER A 151 -3.08 -2.76 -35.43
N GLY A 152 -3.89 -3.59 -34.77
CA GLY A 152 -4.54 -4.74 -35.40
C GLY A 152 -3.60 -5.83 -35.95
N GLY A 153 -2.47 -6.11 -35.29
CA GLY A 153 -1.50 -7.12 -35.75
C GLY A 153 -1.80 -8.57 -35.33
N ASP A 154 -1.30 -9.52 -36.12
CA ASP A 154 -1.29 -10.96 -35.79
C ASP A 154 -0.20 -11.29 -34.76
N TYR A 155 -0.51 -11.16 -33.48
CA TYR A 155 0.44 -11.45 -32.41
C TYR A 155 0.37 -12.92 -31.97
N GLN A 156 1.50 -13.42 -31.47
CA GLN A 156 1.56 -14.75 -30.86
C GLN A 156 2.13 -14.67 -29.45
N LEU A 157 1.39 -15.18 -28.48
CA LEU A 157 1.88 -15.42 -27.13
C LEU A 157 2.67 -16.73 -27.11
N ILE A 158 3.92 -16.67 -26.67
CA ILE A 158 4.79 -17.82 -26.47
C ILE A 158 5.11 -17.92 -24.98
N ILE A 159 4.85 -19.10 -24.39
CA ILE A 159 5.19 -19.43 -22.99
C ILE A 159 6.27 -20.50 -23.00
N LYS A 160 7.32 -20.29 -22.20
CA LYS A 160 8.48 -21.15 -22.07
C LYS A 160 8.70 -21.57 -20.62
N SER A 161 9.28 -22.75 -20.42
CA SER A 161 9.71 -23.22 -19.11
C SER A 161 10.97 -22.50 -18.65
N ASP A 162 11.39 -22.77 -17.42
CA ASP A 162 12.64 -22.19 -16.89
C ASP A 162 13.87 -22.59 -17.74
N ASN A 163 13.84 -23.79 -18.31
CA ASN A 163 14.84 -24.30 -19.26
C ASN A 163 14.64 -23.76 -20.70
N HIS A 164 13.78 -22.75 -20.89
CA HIS A 164 13.50 -22.09 -22.16
C HIS A 164 12.85 -22.96 -23.25
N ASN A 165 12.34 -24.14 -22.89
CA ASN A 165 11.55 -24.96 -23.81
C ASN A 165 10.17 -24.35 -24.01
N ILE A 166 9.69 -24.27 -25.24
CA ILE A 166 8.34 -23.78 -25.53
C ILE A 166 7.32 -24.77 -24.97
N ILE A 167 6.42 -24.27 -24.13
CA ILE A 167 5.34 -25.05 -23.51
C ILE A 167 4.03 -24.78 -24.25
N LYS A 168 3.79 -23.52 -24.60
CA LYS A 168 2.53 -23.11 -25.21
C LYS A 168 2.76 -21.97 -26.19
N GLN A 169 2.00 -21.98 -27.27
CA GLN A 169 1.97 -20.91 -28.26
C GLN A 169 0.51 -20.69 -28.67
N ASN A 170 0.02 -19.46 -28.56
CA ASN A 170 -1.34 -19.11 -28.96
C ASN A 170 -1.35 -17.84 -29.80
N PRO A 171 -2.20 -17.75 -30.84
CA PRO A 171 -2.52 -16.45 -31.40
C PRO A 171 -3.17 -15.59 -30.32
N ILE A 172 -2.86 -14.30 -30.30
CA ILE A 172 -3.44 -13.35 -29.36
C ILE A 172 -3.76 -12.06 -30.11
N GLY A 173 -4.97 -11.54 -29.91
CA GLY A 173 -5.35 -10.20 -30.34
C GLY A 173 -4.96 -9.19 -29.26
N GLU A 174 -5.96 -8.57 -28.64
CA GLU A 174 -5.75 -7.70 -27.48
C GLU A 174 -5.57 -8.45 -26.17
N ASN A 175 -6.29 -9.56 -26.00
CA ASN A 175 -6.22 -10.32 -24.77
C ASN A 175 -6.41 -11.82 -25.00
N ILE A 176 -5.83 -12.62 -24.11
CA ILE A 176 -6.09 -14.05 -23.99
C ILE A 176 -6.07 -14.44 -22.51
N THR A 177 -6.99 -15.31 -22.12
CA THR A 177 -7.02 -15.92 -20.79
C THR A 177 -6.66 -17.39 -20.94
N LEU A 178 -5.68 -17.85 -20.17
CA LEU A 178 -5.25 -19.25 -20.15
C LEU A 178 -5.54 -19.88 -18.80
N ASN A 179 -5.98 -21.13 -18.78
CA ASN A 179 -5.99 -21.91 -17.55
C ASN A 179 -4.54 -22.30 -17.19
N ILE A 180 -4.20 -22.22 -15.91
CA ILE A 180 -2.86 -22.58 -15.43
C ILE A 180 -2.55 -24.06 -15.68
N ARG A 181 -3.55 -24.93 -15.65
CA ARG A 181 -3.39 -26.36 -16.01
C ARG A 181 -3.00 -26.54 -17.48
N ASP A 182 -3.36 -25.61 -18.35
CA ASP A 182 -2.98 -25.66 -19.76
C ASP A 182 -1.52 -25.24 -19.98
N ILE A 183 -0.85 -24.75 -18.95
CA ILE A 183 0.56 -24.35 -18.92
C ILE A 183 1.32 -25.42 -18.12
N ASN A 184 1.94 -26.35 -18.83
CA ASN A 184 2.77 -27.41 -18.24
C ASN A 184 2.05 -28.20 -17.13
N GLU A 185 0.77 -28.50 -17.33
CA GLU A 185 -0.08 -29.24 -16.37
C GLU A 185 -0.23 -28.54 -15.02
N GLY A 186 0.03 -27.22 -14.95
CA GLY A 186 0.00 -26.44 -13.72
C GLY A 186 1.16 -26.73 -12.77
N LYS A 187 2.26 -27.33 -13.28
CA LYS A 187 3.44 -27.61 -12.45
C LYS A 187 4.00 -26.32 -11.84
N PRO A 188 4.36 -26.33 -10.54
CA PRO A 188 5.02 -25.19 -9.93
C PRO A 188 6.33 -24.86 -10.65
N GLY A 189 6.65 -23.57 -10.77
CA GLY A 189 7.88 -23.14 -11.40
C GLY A 189 7.83 -21.72 -11.95
N LYS A 190 8.96 -21.32 -12.52
CA LYS A 190 9.12 -20.06 -13.24
C LYS A 190 8.83 -20.29 -14.72
N TYR A 191 7.99 -19.44 -15.28
CA TYR A 191 7.56 -19.51 -16.67
C TYR A 191 7.82 -18.18 -17.35
N TYR A 192 8.62 -18.22 -18.40
CA TYR A 192 8.88 -17.05 -19.22
C TYR A 192 7.81 -16.92 -20.28
N TRP A 193 7.51 -15.69 -20.65
CA TRP A 193 6.59 -15.43 -21.72
C TRP A 193 7.03 -14.22 -22.55
N GLU A 194 6.72 -14.29 -23.83
CA GLU A 194 7.04 -13.26 -24.81
C GLU A 194 5.93 -13.18 -25.84
N ILE A 195 5.71 -11.99 -26.40
CA ILE A 195 4.83 -11.81 -27.54
C ILE A 195 5.70 -11.69 -28.78
N LYS A 196 5.49 -12.60 -29.72
CA LYS A 196 6.06 -12.49 -31.06
C LYS A 196 5.19 -11.54 -31.87
N ILE A 197 5.80 -10.45 -32.33
CA ILE A 197 5.17 -9.45 -33.19
C ILE A 197 5.60 -9.68 -34.64
N PRO A 198 4.74 -9.45 -35.65
CA PRO A 198 5.08 -9.67 -37.07
C PRO A 198 6.26 -8.81 -37.54
N PHE A 199 6.31 -7.56 -37.08
CA PHE A 199 7.33 -6.59 -37.45
C PHE A 199 7.82 -5.88 -36.18
N GLY A 200 9.07 -6.11 -35.80
CA GLY A 200 9.72 -5.42 -34.70
C GLY A 200 10.49 -6.34 -33.77
N LYS A 201 11.18 -5.74 -32.80
CA LYS A 201 11.91 -6.48 -31.78
C LYS A 201 10.91 -7.03 -30.75
N PRO A 202 10.96 -8.33 -30.40
CA PRO A 202 10.11 -8.83 -29.34
C PRO A 202 10.37 -8.04 -28.04
N PRO A 203 9.32 -7.70 -27.29
CA PRO A 203 9.46 -7.00 -26.03
C PRO A 203 10.35 -7.78 -25.07
N ALA A 204 10.88 -7.09 -24.06
CA ALA A 204 11.70 -7.73 -23.04
C ALA A 204 11.02 -8.97 -22.47
N LYS A 205 11.77 -10.07 -22.35
CA LYS A 205 11.27 -11.33 -21.78
C LYS A 205 10.75 -11.05 -20.37
N LYS A 206 9.50 -11.40 -20.13
CA LYS A 206 8.87 -11.34 -18.80
C LYS A 206 8.69 -12.75 -18.26
N TYR A 207 8.45 -12.88 -16.97
CA TYR A 207 8.10 -14.16 -16.38
C TYR A 207 7.00 -14.03 -15.33
N PHE A 208 6.35 -15.15 -15.06
CA PHE A 208 5.48 -15.34 -13.90
C PHE A 208 5.87 -16.62 -13.17
N ILE A 209 5.38 -16.76 -11.94
CA ILE A 209 5.63 -17.89 -11.07
C ILE A 209 4.30 -18.58 -10.80
N ILE A 210 4.25 -19.89 -11.05
CA ILE A 210 3.20 -20.76 -10.52
C ILE A 210 3.76 -21.33 -9.21
N PRO A 211 3.23 -20.94 -8.04
CA PRO A 211 3.70 -21.45 -6.76
C PRO A 211 3.26 -22.91 -6.56
N ASN A 212 3.95 -23.62 -5.67
CA ASN A 212 3.43 -24.91 -5.19
C ASN A 212 2.22 -24.70 -4.27
N GLU A 213 1.42 -25.74 -4.06
CA GLU A 213 0.18 -25.66 -3.27
C GLU A 213 0.39 -25.14 -1.84
N LYS A 214 1.49 -25.53 -1.18
CA LYS A 214 1.80 -25.03 0.17
C LYS A 214 2.03 -23.52 0.15
N THR A 215 2.91 -23.04 -0.73
CA THR A 215 3.21 -21.62 -0.89
C THR A 215 1.98 -20.83 -1.35
N LYS A 216 1.17 -21.36 -2.28
CA LYS A 216 -0.09 -20.76 -2.72
C LYS A 216 -1.03 -20.54 -1.53
N ASN A 217 -1.22 -21.57 -0.71
CA ASN A 217 -2.11 -21.51 0.45
C ASN A 217 -1.59 -20.56 1.54
N GLU A 218 -0.27 -20.56 1.80
CA GLU A 218 0.36 -19.62 2.74
C GLU A 218 0.16 -18.16 2.29
N MET A 219 0.42 -17.86 1.01
CA MET A 219 0.23 -16.52 0.45
C MET A 219 -1.24 -16.10 0.42
N LEU A 220 -2.16 -17.02 0.12
CA LEU A 220 -3.60 -16.75 0.17
C LEU A 220 -4.07 -16.46 1.60
N ALA A 221 -3.55 -17.19 2.59
CA ALA A 221 -3.87 -16.95 3.99
C ALA A 221 -3.33 -15.59 4.47
N GLU A 222 -2.09 -15.27 4.09
CA GLU A 222 -1.48 -13.97 4.38
C GLU A 222 -2.25 -12.82 3.71
N TYR A 223 -2.59 -12.96 2.43
CA TYR A 223 -3.43 -12.00 1.72
C TYR A 223 -4.77 -11.80 2.43
N LYS A 224 -5.50 -12.88 2.74
CA LYS A 224 -6.80 -12.77 3.44
C LYS A 224 -6.67 -12.08 4.79
N LYS A 225 -5.62 -12.40 5.56
CA LYS A 225 -5.32 -11.74 6.83
C LYS A 225 -5.10 -10.24 6.62
N ASN A 226 -4.20 -9.86 5.71
CA ASN A 226 -3.86 -8.46 5.45
C ASN A 226 -5.05 -7.65 4.91
N ILE A 227 -5.84 -8.22 3.99
CA ILE A 227 -7.06 -7.56 3.48
C ILE A 227 -8.15 -7.46 4.55
N SER A 228 -8.25 -8.43 5.47
CA SER A 228 -9.22 -8.34 6.58
C SER A 228 -8.90 -7.17 7.53
N GLU A 229 -7.62 -6.80 7.67
CA GLU A 229 -7.21 -5.60 8.40
C GLU A 229 -7.65 -4.31 7.70
N PHE A 230 -7.98 -4.36 6.40
CA PHE A 230 -8.50 -3.23 5.64
C PHE A 230 -10.02 -3.08 5.74
N SER A 231 -10.71 -4.00 6.41
CA SER A 231 -12.18 -4.01 6.51
C SER A 231 -12.75 -2.80 7.25
N SER A 232 -11.98 -2.19 8.15
CA SER A 232 -12.34 -0.97 8.88
C SER A 232 -12.25 0.31 8.04
N PHE A 233 -11.73 0.23 6.81
CA PHE A 233 -11.65 1.39 5.91
C PHE A 233 -12.87 1.49 5.00
N ASN A 234 -13.14 2.71 4.52
CA ASN A 234 -14.12 2.95 3.46
C ASN A 234 -13.74 2.20 2.17
N ILE A 235 -14.71 2.09 1.26
CA ILE A 235 -14.57 1.24 0.06
C ILE A 235 -13.42 1.69 -0.85
N GLU A 236 -13.30 3.00 -1.09
CA GLU A 236 -12.28 3.57 -1.98
C GLU A 236 -10.85 3.32 -1.46
N MET A 237 -10.64 3.56 -0.15
CA MET A 237 -9.36 3.31 0.49
C MET A 237 -9.01 1.83 0.53
N ARG A 238 -10.00 0.97 0.78
CA ARG A 238 -9.82 -0.48 0.76
C ARG A 238 -9.40 -0.99 -0.62
N GLU A 239 -10.02 -0.49 -1.68
CA GLU A 239 -9.66 -0.83 -3.05
C GLU A 239 -8.24 -0.38 -3.38
N LEU A 240 -7.87 0.85 -3.00
CA LEU A 240 -6.53 1.39 -3.22
C LEU A 240 -5.45 0.59 -2.46
N LEU A 241 -5.67 0.32 -1.18
CA LEU A 241 -4.75 -0.47 -0.34
C LEU A 241 -4.60 -1.90 -0.84
N THR A 242 -5.70 -2.52 -1.28
CA THR A 242 -5.68 -3.85 -1.88
C THR A 242 -4.86 -3.86 -3.16
N LYS A 243 -5.07 -2.88 -4.05
CA LYS A 243 -4.32 -2.73 -5.30
C LYS A 243 -2.82 -2.54 -5.07
N GLU A 244 -2.45 -1.69 -4.12
CA GLU A 244 -1.05 -1.46 -3.75
C GLU A 244 -0.42 -2.71 -3.16
N TYR A 245 -1.10 -3.40 -2.25
CA TYR A 245 -0.62 -4.67 -1.69
C TYR A 245 -0.35 -5.70 -2.79
N ILE A 246 -1.29 -5.87 -3.73
CA ILE A 246 -1.15 -6.79 -4.87
C ILE A 246 0.06 -6.39 -5.73
N THR A 247 0.26 -5.10 -5.96
CA THR A 247 1.34 -4.58 -6.80
C THR A 247 2.71 -4.77 -6.15
N GLN A 248 2.85 -4.43 -4.88
CA GLN A 248 4.12 -4.54 -4.15
C GLN A 248 4.54 -5.99 -3.92
N ASN A 249 3.58 -6.86 -3.63
CA ASN A 249 3.84 -8.30 -3.47
C ASN A 249 3.86 -9.07 -4.80
N LYS A 250 3.66 -8.37 -5.92
CA LYS A 250 3.58 -8.94 -7.28
C LYS A 250 2.65 -10.14 -7.33
N ILE A 251 1.44 -10.01 -6.82
CA ILE A 251 0.43 -11.07 -6.81
C ILE A 251 -0.51 -10.91 -8.01
N TYR A 252 -1.02 -12.01 -8.54
CA TYR A 252 -2.08 -12.03 -9.54
C TYR A 252 -3.24 -12.92 -9.05
N PHE A 253 -4.46 -12.40 -9.20
CA PHE A 253 -5.73 -13.07 -8.88
C PHE A 253 -6.63 -13.19 -10.12
#